data_AF-A0AAN6V794-F1
#
_entry.id   AF-A0AAN6V794-F1
#
_cell.length_a   1.000
_cell.length_b   1.000
_cell.length_c   1.000
_cell.angle_alpha   90.00
_cell.angle_beta   90.00
_cell.angle_gamma   90.00
#
_symmetry.space_group_name_H-M   'P 1'
#
loop_
_entity.id
_entity.type
_entity.pdbx_description
1 polymer ?
#
loop_
_entity_poly.entity_id
_entity_poly.type
_entity_poly.pdbx_seq_one_letter_code
_entity_poly.pdbx_strand_id
1 'polypeptide(L)'
;MDSLIDFASTNWSYYTIPVAFSLCMAPHLYSIKLAGKNHDLAPRKTEEHCAKDTTIDKQIVRRISRAKAASTNGFETLGLYAAAVVAANVARVPNARLNKLTVLYLLSRALYVYTYVVLQDNARAALLRVGVWFGGIGLIMALFTAAGKAVNAVGAV
;
A
#
# COMPACT_ATOMS: atom_id res chain seq x y z
N MET A 1 25.21 22.28 -2.09
CA MET A 1 24.73 21.40 -1.02
C MET A 1 24.15 20.19 -1.70
N ASP A 2 24.87 19.07 -1.67
CA ASP A 2 24.32 17.81 -2.17
C ASP A 2 23.10 17.45 -1.32
N SER A 3 21.96 17.25 -1.96
CA SER A 3 20.74 16.80 -1.29
C SER A 3 21.03 15.48 -0.58
N LEU A 4 20.65 15.36 0.70
CA LEU A 4 20.73 14.10 1.45
C LEU A 4 19.97 12.95 0.76
N ILE A 5 19.05 13.27 -0.16
CA ILE A 5 18.38 12.30 -1.03
C ILE A 5 18.56 12.75 -2.47
N ASP A 6 19.49 12.12 -3.18
CA ASP A 6 19.64 12.32 -4.61
C ASP A 6 18.55 11.51 -5.35
N PHE A 7 17.52 12.23 -5.78
CA PHE A 7 16.41 11.67 -6.55
C PHE A 7 16.74 11.45 -8.03
N ALA A 8 17.79 12.09 -8.55
CA ALA A 8 18.09 12.12 -9.98
C ALA A 8 19.16 11.09 -10.38
N SER A 9 20.24 10.96 -9.61
CA SER A 9 21.32 10.02 -9.93
C SER A 9 21.04 8.62 -9.41
N THR A 10 20.42 8.50 -8.23
CA THR A 10 20.25 7.23 -7.53
C THR A 10 18.86 6.65 -7.75
N ASN A 11 18.78 5.35 -7.96
CA ASN A 11 17.52 4.65 -8.17
C ASN A 11 17.03 3.97 -6.88
N TRP A 12 16.03 4.59 -6.25
CA TRP A 12 15.43 4.11 -5.01
C TRP A 12 14.22 3.20 -5.25
N SER A 13 13.75 3.08 -6.48
CA SER A 13 12.47 2.48 -6.82
C SER A 13 12.36 0.99 -6.49
N TYR A 14 13.47 0.24 -6.46
CA TYR A 14 13.43 -1.16 -6.02
C TYR A 14 13.24 -1.29 -4.50
N TYR A 15 13.85 -0.39 -3.71
CA TYR A 15 13.73 -0.40 -2.26
C TYR A 15 12.32 -0.06 -1.78
N THR A 16 11.50 0.58 -2.61
CA THR A 16 10.11 0.85 -2.25
C THR A 16 9.24 -0.41 -2.30
N ILE A 17 9.67 -1.50 -2.96
CA ILE A 17 8.94 -2.78 -2.97
C ILE A 17 8.90 -3.43 -1.58
N PRO A 18 10.02 -3.69 -0.87
CA PRO A 18 9.98 -4.22 0.48
C PRO A 18 9.30 -3.25 1.48
N VAL A 19 9.38 -1.94 1.26
CA VAL A 19 8.62 -0.96 2.07
C VAL A 19 7.12 -1.10 1.82
N ALA A 20 6.68 -1.26 0.57
CA ALA A 20 5.28 -1.50 0.23
C ALA A 20 4.76 -2.82 0.84
N PHE A 21 5.57 -3.89 0.77
CA PHE A 21 5.26 -5.15 1.45
C PHE A 21 5.06 -4.94 2.97
N SER A 22 5.98 -4.19 3.60
CA SER A 22 5.90 -3.88 5.03
C SER A 22 4.64 -3.08 5.37
N LEU A 23 4.23 -2.13 4.52
CA LEU A 23 2.97 -1.39 4.67
C LEU A 23 1.72 -2.27 4.48
N CYS A 24 1.80 -3.35 3.70
CA CYS A 24 0.73 -4.35 3.58
C CYS A 24 0.66 -5.25 4.82
N MET A 25 1.80 -5.54 5.44
CA MET A 25 1.90 -6.38 6.65
C MET A 25 1.50 -5.63 7.93
N ALA A 26 1.88 -4.35 8.05
CA ALA A 26 1.63 -3.53 9.23
C ALA A 26 0.18 -3.57 9.78
N PRO A 27 -0.88 -3.40 8.97
CA PRO A 27 -2.25 -3.48 9.48
C PRO A 27 -2.63 -4.90 9.94
N HIS A 28 -2.05 -5.95 9.34
CA HIS A 28 -2.25 -7.31 9.85
C HIS A 28 -1.64 -7.49 11.25
N LEU A 29 -0.39 -7.05 11.46
CA LEU A 29 0.26 -7.09 12.78
C LEU A 29 -0.52 -6.27 13.82
N TYR A 30 -1.06 -5.13 13.41
CA TYR A 30 -1.93 -4.31 14.25
C TYR A 30 -3.22 -5.06 14.64
N SER A 31 -3.83 -5.79 13.70
CA SER A 31 -5.03 -6.62 13.99
C SER A 31 -4.75 -7.73 15.00
N ILE A 32 -3.58 -8.37 14.94
CA ILE A 32 -3.14 -9.40 15.90
C ILE A 32 -2.97 -8.78 17.29
N LYS A 33 -2.28 -7.63 17.35
CA LYS A 33 -2.09 -6.90 18.62
C LYS A 33 -3.43 -6.51 19.26
N LEU A 34 -4.40 -6.06 18.46
CA LEU A 34 -5.74 -5.73 18.95
C LEU A 34 -6.53 -6.96 19.41
N ALA A 35 -6.39 -8.09 18.72
CA ALA A 35 -7.05 -9.34 19.11
C ALA A 35 -6.51 -9.90 20.44
N GLY A 36 -5.23 -9.69 20.74
CA GLY A 36 -4.63 -10.08 22.02
C GLY A 36 -4.83 -11.57 22.31
N LYS A 37 -5.44 -11.90 23.46
CA LYS A 37 -5.73 -13.29 23.86
C LYS A 37 -6.76 -13.98 22.96
N ASN A 38 -7.55 -13.20 22.22
CA ASN A 38 -8.53 -13.71 21.26
C ASN A 38 -7.93 -13.95 19.86
N HIS A 39 -6.60 -13.79 19.73
CA HIS A 39 -5.89 -14.22 18.55
C HIS A 39 -5.85 -15.76 18.47
N ASP A 40 -6.65 -16.30 17.56
CA ASP A 40 -6.71 -17.73 17.28
C ASP A 40 -5.43 -18.26 16.60
N LEU A 41 -5.03 -19.47 16.99
CA LEU A 41 -3.99 -20.27 16.32
C LEU A 41 -4.33 -20.53 14.85
N ALA A 42 -5.62 -20.52 14.49
CA ALA A 42 -6.08 -20.44 13.10
C ALA A 42 -6.19 -18.95 12.66
N PRO A 43 -5.17 -18.35 12.01
CA PRO A 43 -5.05 -16.89 11.88
C PRO A 43 -6.16 -16.25 11.03
N ARG A 44 -6.82 -17.07 10.20
CA ARG A 44 -7.88 -16.63 9.30
C ARG A 44 -9.19 -16.35 10.04
N LYS A 45 -9.49 -17.06 11.14
CA LYS A 45 -10.76 -16.97 11.89
C LYS A 45 -10.74 -15.97 13.06
N THR A 46 -9.61 -15.31 13.33
CA THR A 46 -9.48 -14.33 14.42
C THR A 46 -10.60 -13.29 14.45
N GLU A 47 -11.06 -12.82 13.29
CA GLU A 47 -12.14 -11.81 13.20
C GLU A 47 -13.49 -12.37 13.66
N GLU A 48 -13.84 -13.57 13.20
CA GLU A 48 -15.07 -14.26 13.60
C GLU A 48 -15.07 -14.57 15.11
N HIS A 49 -13.92 -14.97 15.65
CA HIS A 49 -13.77 -15.21 17.09
C HIS A 49 -13.94 -13.93 17.89
N CYS A 50 -13.27 -12.85 17.49
CA CYS A 50 -13.42 -11.55 18.15
C CYS A 50 -14.85 -11.02 18.04
N ALA A 51 -15.57 -11.31 16.96
CA ALA A 51 -16.96 -10.87 16.77
C ALA A 51 -17.98 -11.65 17.62
N LYS A 52 -17.66 -12.89 18.01
CA LYS A 52 -18.52 -13.73 18.87
C LYS A 52 -18.33 -13.42 20.36
N ASP A 53 -17.17 -12.89 20.73
CA ASP A 53 -16.86 -12.52 22.11
C ASP A 53 -17.53 -11.17 22.48
N THR A 54 -18.55 -11.24 23.33
CA THR A 54 -19.32 -10.07 23.79
C THR A 54 -18.55 -9.18 24.77
N THR A 55 -17.39 -9.63 25.26
CA THR A 55 -16.54 -8.86 26.17
C THR A 55 -15.65 -7.84 25.45
N ILE A 56 -15.45 -7.99 24.14
CA ILE A 56 -14.67 -7.05 23.33
C ILE A 56 -15.53 -5.88 22.90
N ASP A 57 -15.01 -4.67 23.02
CA ASP A 57 -15.64 -3.48 22.49
C ASP A 57 -15.90 -3.60 20.97
N LYS A 58 -17.13 -3.29 20.54
CA LYS A 58 -17.55 -3.41 19.13
C LYS A 58 -16.71 -2.57 18.18
N GLN A 59 -16.18 -1.42 18.62
CA GLN A 59 -15.28 -0.58 17.85
C GLN A 59 -13.92 -1.27 17.63
N ILE A 60 -13.41 -2.00 18.64
CA ILE A 60 -12.19 -2.79 18.51
C ILE A 60 -12.39 -3.91 17.50
N VAL A 61 -13.49 -4.65 17.58
CA VAL A 61 -13.84 -5.72 16.60
C VAL A 61 -13.88 -5.16 15.17
N ARG A 62 -14.54 -4.01 14.97
CA ARG A 62 -14.58 -3.33 13.66
C ARG A 62 -13.18 -2.90 13.19
N ARG A 63 -12.32 -2.43 14.08
CA ARG A 63 -10.93 -2.06 13.73
C ARG A 63 -10.09 -3.27 13.33
N ILE A 64 -10.25 -4.41 14.02
CA ILE A 64 -9.59 -5.68 13.64
C ILE A 64 -10.01 -6.09 12.22
N SER A 65 -11.30 -6.08 11.94
CA SER A 65 -11.87 -6.37 10.61
C SER A 65 -11.28 -5.46 9.53
N ARG A 66 -11.34 -4.14 9.73
CA ARG A 66 -10.78 -3.14 8.79
C ARG A 66 -9.28 -3.31 8.57
N ALA A 67 -8.52 -3.63 9.61
CA ALA A 67 -7.09 -3.84 9.52
C ALA A 67 -6.73 -5.11 8.71
N LYS A 68 -7.47 -6.20 8.90
CA LYS A 68 -7.33 -7.39 8.05
C LYS A 68 -7.69 -7.09 6.60
N ALA A 69 -8.81 -6.41 6.35
CA ALA A 69 -9.23 -6.02 5.01
C ALA A 69 -8.18 -5.11 4.31
N ALA A 70 -7.62 -4.13 5.03
CA ALA A 70 -6.59 -3.24 4.50
C ALA A 70 -5.29 -3.98 4.13
N SER A 71 -4.91 -5.01 4.91
CA SER A 71 -3.77 -5.88 4.61
C SER A 71 -4.01 -6.70 3.34
N THR A 72 -5.16 -7.41 3.25
CA THR A 72 -5.53 -8.20 2.07
C THR A 72 -5.55 -7.34 0.81
N ASN A 73 -6.18 -6.17 0.86
CA ASN A 73 -6.19 -5.22 -0.27
C ASN A 73 -4.78 -4.77 -0.69
N GLY A 74 -3.87 -4.61 0.27
CA GLY A 74 -2.47 -4.34 -0.03
C GLY A 74 -1.83 -5.46 -0.83
N PHE A 75 -1.97 -6.70 -0.38
CA PHE A 75 -1.41 -7.86 -1.07
C PHE A 75 -2.00 -8.10 -2.45
N GLU A 76 -3.30 -7.84 -2.66
CA GLU A 76 -3.95 -7.90 -3.98
C GLU A 76 -3.30 -6.97 -5.02
N THR A 77 -2.80 -5.81 -4.58
CA THR A 77 -2.23 -4.79 -5.49
C THR A 77 -0.70 -4.77 -5.49
N LEU A 78 -0.06 -5.42 -4.52
CA LEU A 78 1.40 -5.43 -4.37
C LEU A 78 2.11 -6.04 -5.59
N GLY A 79 1.59 -7.15 -6.12
CA GLY A 79 2.15 -7.80 -7.30
C GLY A 79 2.10 -6.89 -8.54
N LEU A 80 0.98 -6.19 -8.73
CA LEU A 80 0.81 -5.24 -9.83
C LEU A 80 1.76 -4.04 -9.69
N TYR A 81 1.94 -3.52 -8.47
CA TYR A 81 2.91 -2.46 -8.19
C TYR A 81 4.35 -2.90 -8.46
N ALA A 82 4.77 -4.05 -7.93
CA ALA A 82 6.11 -4.58 -8.14
C ALA A 82 6.41 -4.80 -9.63
N ALA A 83 5.44 -5.35 -10.38
CA ALA A 83 5.54 -5.52 -11.83
C ALA A 83 5.71 -4.16 -12.54
N ALA A 84 4.95 -3.14 -12.16
CA ALA A 84 5.06 -1.81 -12.75
C ALA A 84 6.43 -1.15 -12.49
N VAL A 85 6.97 -1.30 -11.26
CA VAL A 85 8.31 -0.82 -10.91
C VAL A 85 9.37 -1.52 -11.75
N VAL A 86 9.33 -2.86 -11.84
CA VAL A 86 10.29 -3.63 -12.64
C VAL A 86 10.20 -3.24 -14.12
N ALA A 87 8.98 -3.16 -14.69
CA ALA A 87 8.77 -2.79 -16.08
C ALA A 87 9.33 -1.39 -16.41
N ALA A 88 9.07 -0.40 -15.55
CA ALA A 88 9.56 0.96 -15.74
C ALA A 88 11.09 1.07 -15.61
N ASN A 89 11.71 0.26 -14.75
CA ASN A 89 13.16 0.15 -14.67
C ASN A 89 13.77 -0.49 -15.91
N VAL A 90 13.22 -1.62 -16.37
CA VAL A 90 13.69 -2.32 -17.58
C VAL A 90 13.56 -1.41 -18.81
N ALA A 91 12.50 -0.63 -18.89
CA ALA A 91 12.28 0.38 -19.93
C ALA A 91 13.18 1.62 -19.80
N ARG A 92 14.06 1.68 -18.80
CA ARG A 92 14.98 2.81 -18.54
C ARG A 92 14.27 4.15 -18.36
N VAL A 93 13.12 4.15 -17.70
CA VAL A 93 12.44 5.39 -17.29
C VAL A 93 13.39 6.19 -16.38
N PRO A 94 13.51 7.53 -16.53
CA PRO A 94 14.42 8.32 -15.71
C PRO A 94 14.21 8.14 -14.20
N ASN A 95 15.31 7.98 -13.44
CA ASN A 95 15.32 7.72 -12.00
C ASN A 95 14.46 8.73 -11.21
N ALA A 96 14.55 10.03 -11.54
CA ALA A 96 13.74 11.07 -10.90
C ALA A 96 12.23 10.79 -10.99
N ARG A 97 11.77 10.27 -12.15
CA ARG A 97 10.36 9.94 -12.37
C ARG A 97 9.98 8.66 -11.64
N LEU A 98 10.82 7.63 -11.71
CA LEU A 98 10.62 6.36 -10.99
C LEU A 98 10.47 6.62 -9.49
N ASN A 99 11.47 7.27 -8.88
CA ASN A 99 11.52 7.57 -7.45
C ASN A 99 10.31 8.39 -7.00
N LYS A 100 9.91 9.40 -7.78
CA LYS A 100 8.73 10.22 -7.46
C LYS A 100 7.45 9.39 -7.43
N LEU A 101 7.22 8.57 -8.46
CA LEU A 101 6.00 7.76 -8.56
C LEU A 101 5.95 6.68 -7.48
N THR A 102 7.08 6.02 -7.20
CA THR A 102 7.12 4.97 -6.17
C THR A 102 6.97 5.51 -4.77
N VAL A 103 7.61 6.64 -4.43
CA VAL A 103 7.44 7.30 -3.12
C VAL A 103 6.00 7.78 -2.93
N LEU A 104 5.41 8.39 -3.96
CA LEU A 104 4.02 8.85 -3.89
C LEU A 104 3.05 7.67 -3.71
N TYR A 105 3.34 6.51 -4.32
CA TYR A 105 2.58 5.29 -4.08
C TYR A 105 2.68 4.83 -2.61
N LEU A 106 3.88 4.83 -2.02
CA LEU A 106 4.06 4.48 -0.61
C LEU A 106 3.27 5.42 0.31
N LEU A 107 3.31 6.73 0.05
CA LEU A 107 2.53 7.72 0.79
C LEU A 107 1.02 7.48 0.66
N SER A 108 0.54 7.20 -0.56
CA SER A 108 -0.85 6.82 -0.81
C SER A 108 -1.24 5.55 -0.03
N ARG A 109 -0.39 4.53 -0.02
CA ARG A 109 -0.63 3.29 0.76
C ARG A 109 -0.68 3.54 2.26
N ALA A 110 0.26 4.30 2.81
CA ALA A 110 0.27 4.66 4.22
C ALA A 110 -1.00 5.44 4.60
N LEU A 111 -1.38 6.42 3.78
CA LEU A 111 -2.59 7.22 3.99
C LEU A 111 -3.87 6.37 3.87
N TYR A 112 -3.94 5.44 2.91
CA TYR A 112 -5.06 4.51 2.77
C TYR A 112 -5.20 3.62 4.00
N VAL A 113 -4.11 3.02 4.49
CA VAL A 113 -4.13 2.17 5.68
C VAL A 113 -4.59 2.98 6.89
N TYR A 114 -4.05 4.18 7.10
CA TYR A 114 -4.44 5.04 8.20
C TYR A 114 -5.92 5.45 8.14
N THR A 115 -6.39 5.89 6.97
CA THR A 115 -7.80 6.28 6.78
C THR A 115 -8.77 5.13 7.00
N TYR A 116 -8.45 3.94 6.46
CA TYR A 116 -9.30 2.76 6.60
C TYR A 116 -9.36 2.28 8.06
N VAL A 117 -8.19 2.11 8.69
CA VAL A 117 -8.12 1.47 10.01
C VAL A 117 -8.53 2.41 11.14
N VAL A 118 -8.12 3.68 11.07
CA VAL A 118 -8.25 4.63 12.20
C VAL A 118 -9.40 5.61 11.99
N LEU A 119 -9.51 6.22 10.81
CA LEU A 119 -10.43 7.35 10.60
C LEU A 119 -11.85 6.95 10.17
N GLN A 120 -12.06 5.69 9.80
CA GLN A 120 -13.33 5.21 9.25
C GLN A 120 -14.48 5.08 10.29
N ASP A 121 -14.27 5.58 11.50
CA ASP A 121 -15.35 5.85 12.46
C ASP A 121 -16.17 7.10 12.05
N ASN A 122 -15.64 7.93 11.15
CA ASN A 122 -16.32 9.10 10.57
C ASN A 122 -16.73 8.85 9.10
N ALA A 123 -18.01 9.07 8.77
CA ALA A 123 -18.54 8.87 7.41
C ALA A 123 -17.81 9.68 6.33
N ARG A 124 -17.30 10.88 6.66
CA ARG A 124 -16.53 11.72 5.71
C ARG A 124 -15.19 11.09 5.31
N ALA A 125 -14.59 10.28 6.19
CA ALA A 125 -13.33 9.60 5.91
C ALA A 125 -13.50 8.45 4.90
N ALA A 126 -14.73 7.97 4.68
CA ALA A 126 -15.00 6.91 3.70
C ALA A 126 -14.72 7.36 2.26
N LEU A 127 -15.06 8.60 1.90
CA LEU A 127 -14.77 9.17 0.57
C LEU A 127 -13.27 9.39 0.38
N LEU A 128 -12.57 9.83 1.43
CA LEU A 128 -11.12 10.02 1.39
C LEU A 128 -10.40 8.69 1.09
N ARG A 129 -10.81 7.59 1.74
CA ARG A 129 -10.26 6.25 1.48
C ARG A 129 -10.37 5.87 0.01
N VAL A 130 -11.53 6.12 -0.61
CA VAL A 130 -11.76 5.80 -2.03
C VAL A 130 -10.85 6.63 -2.93
N GLY A 131 -10.78 7.94 -2.71
CA GLY A 131 -9.90 8.83 -3.49
C GLY A 131 -8.42 8.45 -3.38
N VAL A 132 -7.96 8.17 -2.16
CA VAL A 132 -6.56 7.76 -1.91
C VAL A 132 -6.25 6.43 -2.57
N TRP A 133 -7.18 5.48 -2.54
CA TRP A 133 -7.02 4.18 -3.20
C TRP A 133 -6.92 4.32 -4.72
N PHE A 134 -7.85 5.06 -5.34
CA PHE A 134 -7.78 5.33 -6.78
C PHE A 134 -6.52 6.09 -7.17
N GLY A 135 -6.08 7.03 -6.35
CA GLY A 135 -4.79 7.70 -6.53
C GLY A 135 -3.62 6.70 -6.54
N GLY A 136 -3.61 5.75 -5.59
CA GLY A 136 -2.62 4.67 -5.53
C GLY A 136 -2.60 3.81 -6.78
N ILE A 137 -3.77 3.37 -7.26
CA ILE A 137 -3.88 2.63 -8.53
C ILE A 137 -3.43 3.47 -9.72
N GLY A 138 -3.80 4.76 -9.76
CA GLY A 138 -3.37 5.70 -10.79
C GLY A 138 -1.85 5.83 -10.89
N LEU A 139 -1.14 5.75 -9.75
CA LEU A 139 0.33 5.79 -9.73
C LEU A 139 0.95 4.51 -10.29
N ILE A 140 0.35 3.35 -10.03
CA ILE A 140 0.75 2.08 -10.66
C ILE A 140 0.57 2.18 -12.19
N MET A 141 -0.59 2.68 -12.65
CA MET A 141 -0.84 2.88 -14.08
C MET A 141 0.12 3.92 -14.69
N ALA A 142 0.50 4.96 -13.94
CA ALA A 142 1.48 5.94 -14.36
C ALA A 142 2.89 5.33 -14.56
N LEU A 143 3.27 4.34 -13.75
CA LEU A 143 4.52 3.58 -13.93
C LEU A 143 4.48 2.75 -15.21
N PHE A 144 3.41 2.00 -15.46
CA PHE A 144 3.26 1.22 -16.70
C PHE A 144 3.24 2.10 -17.95
N THR A 145 2.48 3.19 -17.92
CA THR A 145 2.43 4.13 -19.06
C THR A 145 3.76 4.83 -19.29
N ALA A 146 4.52 5.14 -18.24
CA ALA A 146 5.89 5.65 -18.38
C ALA A 146 6.81 4.61 -19.04
N ALA A 147 6.71 3.34 -18.64
CA ALA A 147 7.47 2.25 -19.24
C ALA A 147 7.16 2.11 -20.74
N GLY A 148 5.87 2.06 -21.12
CA GLY A 148 5.46 1.95 -22.52
C GLY A 148 5.93 3.13 -23.38
N LYS A 149 5.86 4.36 -22.86
CA LYS A 149 6.38 5.54 -23.56
C LYS A 149 7.90 5.46 -23.78
N ALA A 150 8.65 4.98 -22.78
CA ALA A 150 10.10 4.86 -22.88
C ALA A 150 10.49 3.79 -23.91
N VAL A 151 9.82 2.64 -23.95
CA VAL A 151 10.04 1.60 -24.97
C VAL A 151 9.78 2.14 -26.38
N ASN A 152 8.66 2.83 -26.59
CA ASN A 152 8.31 3.37 -27.91
C ASN A 152 9.29 4.46 -28.39
N ALA A 153 9.86 5.24 -27.47
CA ALA A 153 10.86 6.25 -27.82
C ALA A 153 12.18 5.63 -28.33
N VAL A 154 12.51 4.41 -27.91
CA VAL A 154 13.71 3.69 -28.36
C VAL A 154 13.49 3.02 -29.72
N GLY A 155 12.27 2.58 -30.02
CA GLY A 155 11.92 1.95 -31.31
C GLY A 155 11.60 2.92 -32.46
N ALA A 156 11.68 4.24 -32.23
CA ALA A 156 11.36 5.28 -33.21
C ALA A 156 12.60 5.82 -33.97
N VAL A 157 13.69 5.05 -34.00
CA VAL A 157 14.95 5.38 -34.71
C VAL A 157 15.19 4.39 -35.84
#